data_AF-A0A453EEJ8-F1
#
_entry.id   AF-A0A453EEJ8-F1
#
_cell.length_a   1.000
_cell.length_b   1.000
_cell.length_c   1.000
_cell.angle_alpha   90.00
_cell.angle_beta   90.00
_cell.angle_gamma   90.00
#
_symmetry.space_group_name_H-M   'P 1'
#
loop_
_entity.id
_entity.type
_entity.pdbx_description
1 polymer ?
#
loop_
_entity_poly.entity_id
_entity_poly.type
_entity_poly.pdbx_seq_one_letter_code
_entity_poly.pdbx_strand_id
1 'polypeptide(L)'
;GDHVTFLNIYKGFHQSGKSSQWCYKNFLNHQALKKVIEIRAQLVRVMKRFGIQLKSCDRDMQAVRKAIIAGSFANSCHLEEYGQNGMYKTIRTSQEVYIHPSSVLFR
;
A
#
# COMPACT_ATOMS: atom_id res chain seq x y z
N GLY A 1 4.76 -7.36 0.96
CA GLY A 1 5.02 -6.03 0.36
C GLY A 1 4.17 -5.00 1.07
N ASP A 2 4.71 -3.83 1.33
CA ASP A 2 4.13 -2.85 2.27
C ASP A 2 2.70 -2.42 1.92
N HIS A 3 2.39 -2.20 0.64
CA HIS A 3 1.03 -1.85 0.21
C HIS A 3 -0.03 -2.90 0.61
N VAL A 4 0.34 -4.18 0.57
CA VAL A 4 -0.53 -5.28 0.97
C VAL A 4 -0.71 -5.29 2.49
N THR A 5 0.36 -5.01 3.23
CA THR A 5 0.34 -4.84 4.68
C THR A 5 -0.66 -3.73 5.06
N PHE A 6 -0.61 -2.57 4.39
CA PHE A 6 -1.58 -1.49 4.62
C PHE A 6 -3.03 -1.90 4.31
N LEU A 7 -3.25 -2.65 3.24
CA LEU A 7 -4.58 -3.19 2.91
C LEU A 7 -5.10 -4.11 4.02
N ASN A 8 -4.23 -4.98 4.55
CA ASN A 8 -4.57 -5.90 5.63
C ASN A 8 -4.88 -5.15 6.94
N ILE A 9 -4.09 -4.13 7.28
CA ILE A 9 -4.33 -3.25 8.43
C ILE A 9 -5.71 -2.58 8.30
N TYR A 10 -6.03 -2.00 7.14
CA TYR A 10 -7.34 -1.38 6.90
C TYR A 10 -8.49 -2.38 7.04
N LYS A 11 -8.36 -3.58 6.46
CA LYS A 11 -9.37 -4.64 6.56
C LYS A 11 -9.58 -5.08 8.02
N GLY A 12 -8.50 -5.33 8.76
CA GLY A 12 -8.57 -5.70 10.18
C GLY A 12 -9.20 -4.60 11.05
N PHE A 13 -8.84 -3.34 10.80
CA PHE A 13 -9.46 -2.21 11.50
C PHE A 13 -10.97 -2.12 11.22
N HIS A 14 -11.38 -2.34 9.97
CA HIS A 14 -12.79 -2.33 9.61
C HIS A 14 -13.57 -3.50 10.27
N GLN A 15 -13.00 -4.71 10.24
CA GLN A 15 -13.59 -5.92 10.82
C GLN A 15 -13.68 -5.87 12.35
N SER A 16 -12.74 -5.19 13.02
CA SER A 16 -12.79 -4.97 14.47
C SER A 16 -13.83 -3.92 14.91
N GLY A 17 -14.67 -3.43 13.99
CA GLY A 17 -15.64 -2.38 14.28
C GLY A 17 -15.00 -1.00 14.47
N LYS A 18 -13.83 -0.76 13.88
CA LYS A 18 -13.05 0.50 14.04
C LYS A 18 -12.65 0.74 15.50
N SER A 19 -12.28 -0.34 16.21
CA SER A 19 -12.01 -0.31 17.65
C SER A 19 -10.69 0.37 17.99
N SER A 20 -10.73 1.33 18.92
CA SER A 20 -9.52 1.94 19.49
C SER A 20 -8.69 0.92 20.28
N GLN A 21 -9.35 -0.02 20.96
CA GLN A 21 -8.68 -1.09 21.70
C GLN A 21 -7.94 -2.04 20.77
N TRP A 22 -8.52 -2.35 19.60
CA TRP A 22 -7.85 -3.17 18.60
C TRP A 22 -6.61 -2.45 18.06
N CYS A 23 -6.69 -1.13 17.80
CA CYS A 23 -5.53 -0.35 17.39
C CYS A 23 -4.42 -0.37 18.44
N TYR A 24 -4.77 -0.17 19.72
CA TYR A 24 -3.82 -0.22 20.82
C TYR A 24 -3.12 -1.58 20.89
N LYS A 25 -3.88 -2.69 20.83
CA LYS A 25 -3.33 -4.06 20.87
C LYS A 25 -2.42 -4.38 19.68
N ASN A 26 -2.62 -3.75 18.53
CA ASN A 26 -1.84 -3.97 17.32
C ASN A 26 -0.80 -2.86 17.06
N PHE A 27 -0.56 -1.96 18.03
CA PHE A 27 0.39 -0.84 17.91
C PHE A 27 0.11 0.09 16.73
N LEU A 28 -1.17 0.35 16.45
CA LEU A 28 -1.63 1.20 15.35
C LEU A 28 -2.15 2.53 15.86
N ASN A 29 -1.91 3.59 15.09
CA ASN A 29 -2.45 4.92 15.38
C ASN A 29 -3.94 5.00 14.99
N HIS A 30 -4.82 5.03 15.99
CA HIS A 30 -6.27 5.09 15.79
C HIS A 30 -6.73 6.35 15.04
N GLN A 31 -6.12 7.51 15.31
CA GLN A 31 -6.49 8.77 14.65
C GLN A 31 -6.12 8.75 13.16
N ALA A 32 -4.95 8.19 12.83
CA ALA A 32 -4.55 7.99 11.44
C ALA A 32 -5.53 7.05 10.70
N LEU A 33 -5.95 5.95 11.33
CA LEU A 33 -6.90 5.02 10.73
C LEU A 33 -8.31 5.59 10.57
N LYS A 34 -8.78 6.42 11.52
CA LYS A 34 -10.00 7.22 11.32
C LYS A 34 -9.87 8.11 10.08
N LYS A 35 -8.73 8.78 9.92
CA LYS A 35 -8.50 9.66 8.77
C LYS A 35 -8.52 8.90 7.44
N VAL A 36 -7.95 7.69 7.40
CA VAL A 36 -8.00 6.82 6.22
C VAL A 36 -9.46 6.51 5.82
N ILE A 37 -10.35 6.28 6.78
CA ILE A 37 -11.78 6.04 6.49
C ILE A 37 -12.43 7.26 5.86
N GLU A 38 -12.18 8.45 6.39
CA GLU A 38 -12.71 9.70 5.84
C GLU A 38 -12.23 9.94 4.41
N ILE A 39 -10.92 9.78 4.17
CA ILE A 39 -10.32 9.96 2.84
C ILE A 39 -10.91 8.95 1.85
N ARG A 40 -11.05 7.68 2.25
CA ARG A 40 -11.69 6.67 1.40
C ARG A 40 -13.13 7.03 1.07
N ALA A 41 -13.91 7.54 2.03
CA ALA A 41 -15.28 7.97 1.79
C ALA A 41 -15.34 9.16 0.80
N GLN A 42 -14.40 10.10 0.89
CA GLN A 42 -14.25 11.19 -0.07
C GLN A 42 -13.96 10.66 -1.48
N LEU A 43 -12.97 9.78 -1.63
CA LEU A 43 -12.60 9.17 -2.92
C LEU A 43 -13.78 8.42 -3.54
N VAL A 44 -14.53 7.66 -2.74
CA VAL A 44 -15.76 6.97 -3.20
C VAL A 44 -16.79 7.96 -3.75
N ARG A 45 -17.01 9.11 -3.10
CA ARG A 45 -17.92 10.14 -3.61
C ARG A 45 -17.44 10.72 -4.95
N VAL A 46 -16.13 10.96 -5.08
CA VAL A 46 -15.54 11.44 -6.33
C VAL A 46 -15.73 10.43 -7.46
N MET A 47 -15.41 9.14 -7.21
CA MET A 47 -15.60 8.08 -8.19
C MET A 47 -17.05 7.98 -8.66
N LYS A 48 -18.02 8.05 -7.73
CA LYS A 48 -19.45 8.06 -8.07
C LYS A 48 -19.84 9.25 -8.95
N ARG A 49 -19.31 10.45 -8.67
CA ARG A 49 -19.56 11.66 -9.47
C ARG A 49 -19.07 11.49 -10.92
N PHE A 50 -17.96 10.79 -11.13
CA PHE A 50 -17.42 10.48 -12.46
C PHE A 50 -18.00 9.21 -13.10
N GLY A 51 -19.00 8.57 -12.48
CA GLY A 51 -19.59 7.34 -13.01
C GLY A 51 -18.67 6.11 -12.94
N ILE A 52 -17.59 6.16 -12.16
CA ILE A 52 -16.64 5.06 -12.02
C ILE A 52 -17.20 4.05 -11.03
N GLN A 53 -17.47 2.84 -11.51
CA GLN A 53 -17.96 1.75 -10.67
C GLN A 53 -16.90 1.23 -9.71
N LEU A 54 -17.29 1.04 -8.45
CA LEU A 54 -16.46 0.36 -7.44
C LEU A 54 -16.55 -1.15 -7.65
N LYS A 55 -15.42 -1.78 -7.94
CA LYS A 55 -15.30 -3.24 -8.15
C LYS A 55 -14.29 -3.82 -7.16
N SER A 56 -14.55 -5.05 -6.71
CA SER A 56 -13.60 -5.86 -5.93
C SER A 56 -12.93 -6.86 -6.86
N CYS A 57 -11.66 -7.17 -6.61
CA CYS A 57 -10.94 -8.30 -7.21
C CYS A 57 -10.78 -9.48 -6.23
N ASP A 58 -11.46 -9.41 -5.08
CA ASP A 58 -11.50 -10.42 -4.02
C ASP A 58 -10.12 -10.90 -3.56
N ARG A 59 -9.71 -12.09 -4.00
CA ARG A 59 -8.42 -12.72 -3.67
C ARG A 59 -7.40 -12.63 -4.80
N ASP A 60 -7.75 -12.04 -5.95
CA ASP A 60 -6.82 -11.87 -7.06
C ASP A 60 -5.78 -10.80 -6.70
N MET A 61 -4.63 -11.28 -6.23
CA MET A 61 -3.50 -10.45 -5.88
C MET A 61 -2.76 -9.90 -7.10
N GLN A 62 -2.90 -10.53 -8.27
CA GLN A 62 -2.30 -10.03 -9.51
C GLN A 62 -3.01 -8.75 -9.95
N ALA A 63 -4.34 -8.70 -9.87
CA ALA A 63 -5.09 -7.47 -10.13
C ALA A 63 -4.65 -6.31 -9.22
N VAL A 64 -4.42 -6.57 -7.93
CA VAL A 64 -3.92 -5.54 -6.98
C VAL A 64 -2.54 -5.03 -7.39
N ARG A 65 -1.60 -5.94 -7.71
CA ARG A 65 -0.23 -5.56 -8.13
C ARG A 65 -0.24 -4.79 -9.45
N LYS A 66 -1.07 -5.21 -10.41
CA LYS A 66 -1.27 -4.50 -11.69
C LYS A 66 -1.82 -3.09 -11.50
N ALA A 67 -2.78 -2.91 -10.59
CA ALA A 67 -3.30 -1.58 -10.27
C ALA A 67 -2.24 -0.66 -9.64
N ILE A 68 -1.41 -1.19 -8.73
CA ILE A 68 -0.33 -0.42 -8.11
C ILE A 68 0.71 0.00 -9.17
N ILE A 69 1.16 -0.94 -10.00
CA ILE A 69 2.18 -0.61 -11.00
C ILE A 69 1.66 0.35 -12.07
N ALA A 70 0.38 0.27 -12.45
CA ALA A 70 -0.22 1.20 -13.41
C ALA A 70 -0.11 2.67 -12.97
N GLY A 71 -0.20 2.96 -11.66
CA GLY A 71 -0.03 4.31 -11.11
C GLY A 71 1.40 4.66 -10.71
N SER A 72 2.20 3.66 -10.32
CA SER A 72 3.52 3.87 -9.70
C SER A 72 4.70 3.43 -10.57
N PHE A 73 4.49 3.08 -11.85
CA PHE A 73 5.55 2.55 -12.72
C PHE A 73 6.79 3.46 -12.76
N ALA A 74 6.61 4.78 -12.75
CA ALA A 74 7.70 5.76 -12.77
C ALA A 74 8.62 5.70 -11.53
N ASN A 75 8.13 5.14 -10.42
CA ASN A 75 8.85 4.97 -9.16
C ASN A 75 9.35 3.52 -8.96
N SER A 76 9.50 2.77 -10.04
CA SER A 76 9.96 1.39 -9.99
C SER A 76 11.49 1.29 -9.99
N CYS A 77 12.00 0.22 -9.41
CA CYS A 77 13.41 -0.14 -9.41
C CYS A 77 13.56 -1.64 -9.70
N HIS A 78 14.76 -2.04 -10.11
CA HIS A 78 15.14 -3.44 -10.29
C HIS A 78 16.36 -3.75 -9.43
N LEU A 79 16.47 -4.99 -8.98
CA LEU A 79 17.62 -5.47 -8.24
C LEU A 79 18.82 -5.53 -9.19
N GLU A 80 19.95 -4.97 -8.78
CA GLU A 80 21.20 -5.13 -9.50
C GLU A 80 21.85 -6.45 -9.05
N GLU A 81 21.84 -7.47 -9.91
CA GLU A 81 22.33 -8.83 -9.57
C GLU A 81 23.81 -8.85 -9.18
N TYR A 82 24.61 -7.96 -9.78
CA TYR A 82 26.04 -7.82 -9.49
C TYR A 82 26.34 -6.66 -8.53
N GLY A 83 25.30 -6.02 -7.98
CA GLY A 83 25.44 -4.93 -7.01
C GLY A 83 25.85 -5.46 -5.63
N GLN A 84 26.62 -4.66 -4.89
CA GLN A 84 26.90 -4.97 -3.49
C GLN A 84 25.63 -4.85 -2.63
N ASN A 85 25.48 -5.73 -1.64
CA ASN A 85 24.48 -5.62 -0.56
C ASN A 85 23.01 -5.46 -1.01
N GLY A 86 22.61 -6.10 -2.11
CA GLY A 86 21.21 -6.06 -2.57
C GLY A 86 20.77 -4.67 -3.05
N MET A 87 21.69 -3.92 -3.66
CA MET A 87 21.44 -2.62 -4.29
C MET A 87 20.37 -2.73 -5.40
N TYR A 88 19.49 -1.74 -5.46
CA TYR A 88 18.54 -1.58 -6.55
C TYR A 88 18.91 -0.36 -7.39
N LYS A 89 18.55 -0.37 -8.68
CA LYS A 89 18.58 0.81 -9.54
C LYS A 89 17.19 1.24 -9.95
N THR A 90 16.89 2.53 -9.83
CA THR A 90 15.63 3.10 -10.32
C THR A 90 15.56 3.00 -11.85
N ILE A 91 14.39 2.69 -12.39
CA ILE A 91 14.22 2.52 -13.84
C ILE A 91 14.37 3.85 -14.59
N ARG A 92 13.90 4.96 -13.99
CA ARG A 92 13.83 6.27 -14.67
C ARG A 92 15.15 7.04 -14.67
N THR A 93 15.90 6.97 -13.59
CA THR A 93 17.09 7.83 -13.37
C THR A 93 18.36 7.03 -13.15
N SER A 94 18.29 5.70 -13.14
CA SER A 94 19.41 4.80 -12.84
C SER A 94 20.11 5.14 -11.52
N GLN A 95 19.36 5.69 -10.56
CA GLN A 95 19.87 6.02 -9.24
C GLN A 95 19.96 4.76 -8.38
N GLU A 96 21.05 4.65 -7.65
CA GLU A 96 21.27 3.60 -6.66
C GLU A 96 20.39 3.85 -5.43
N VAL A 97 19.61 2.84 -5.05
CA VAL A 97 18.67 2.90 -3.93
C VAL A 97 18.65 1.56 -3.20
N TYR A 98 18.20 1.59 -1.94
CA TYR A 98 18.11 0.42 -1.07
C TYR A 98 16.74 0.33 -0.43
N ILE A 99 16.32 -0.88 -0.07
CA ILE A 99 15.10 -1.09 0.69
C ILE A 99 15.31 -0.49 2.09
N HIS A 100 14.42 0.43 2.48
CA HIS A 100 14.50 1.07 3.79
C HIS A 100 14.23 0.04 4.91
N PRO A 101 14.93 0.11 6.07
CA PRO A 101 14.79 -0.85 7.17
C PRO A 101 13.38 -1.01 7.75
N SER A 102 12.50 -0.04 7.53
CA SER A 102 11.10 -0.10 7.98
C SER A 102 10.19 -0.96 7.09
N SER A 103 10.65 -1.36 5.89
CA SER A 103 9.84 -2.15 4.96
C SER A 103 9.73 -3.59 5.43
N VAL A 104 8.59 -4.22 5.18
CA VAL A 104 8.43 -5.68 5.39
C VAL A 104 9.29 -6.53 4.46
N LEU A 105 9.90 -5.92 3.44
CA LEU A 105 10.81 -6.55 2.51
C LEU A 105 12.28 -6.42 2.93
N PHE A 106 12.58 -5.66 3.98
CA PHE A 106 13.91 -5.62 4.57
C PHE A 106 14.15 -6.93 5.32
N ARG A 107 14.95 -7.82 4.72
CA ARG A 107 15.34 -9.13 5.24
C ARG A 107 16.76 -9.47 4.82
#